data_AF-A0A133KD25-F1
#
_entry.id   AF-A0A133KD25-F1
#
_cell.length_a   1.000
_cell.length_b   1.000
_cell.length_c   1.000
_cell.angle_alpha   90.00
_cell.angle_beta   90.00
_cell.angle_gamma   90.00
#
_symmetry.space_group_name_H-M   'P 1'
#
loop_
_entity.id
_entity.type
_entity.pdbx_description
1 polymer ?
#
loop_
_entity_poly.entity_id
_entity_poly.type
_entity_poly.pdbx_seq_one_letter_code
_entity_poly.pdbx_strand_id
1 'polypeptide(L)'
;MQLAFLFDFFHLQAEKIRNKSETLSFYNESVKKRQEESIMGDEKIRILLVCSAGMSTSLLMEKMQHSAQDRGINAEVMAMSSTEADKFLKKEHVDVLLLGPQVRYMKKKYEKALAKTDIPLAVIDMKDYGKMNGEKVLDAALQLVNAGK
;
A
#
# COMPACT_ATOMS: atom_id res chain seq x y z
N MET A 1 -7.65 -39.50 -54.84
CA MET A 1 -8.13 -39.72 -53.45
C MET A 1 -7.12 -39.32 -52.37
N GLN A 2 -5.90 -38.85 -52.70
CA GLN A 2 -4.84 -38.53 -51.72
C GLN A 2 -4.65 -37.02 -51.46
N LEU A 3 -5.18 -36.14 -52.32
CA LEU A 3 -5.11 -34.67 -52.15
C LEU A 3 -6.17 -34.09 -51.19
N ALA A 4 -7.35 -34.70 -51.05
CA ALA A 4 -8.41 -34.18 -50.18
C ALA A 4 -8.06 -34.28 -48.68
N PHE A 5 -7.42 -35.38 -48.27
CA PHE A 5 -6.99 -35.60 -46.89
C PHE A 5 -5.88 -34.62 -46.43
N LEU A 6 -5.03 -34.16 -47.36
CA LEU A 6 -3.98 -33.20 -47.04
C LEU A 6 -4.54 -31.78 -46.84
N PHE A 7 -5.61 -31.43 -47.56
CA PHE A 7 -6.28 -30.13 -47.45
C PHE A 7 -7.07 -30.02 -46.15
N ASP A 8 -7.80 -31.06 -45.76
CA ASP A 8 -8.51 -31.12 -44.47
C ASP A 8 -7.56 -31.14 -43.27
N PHE A 9 -6.41 -31.84 -43.38
CA PHE A 9 -5.38 -31.80 -42.34
C PHE A 9 -4.75 -30.39 -42.20
N PHE A 10 -4.47 -29.71 -43.31
CA PHE A 10 -3.99 -28.32 -43.28
C PHE A 10 -5.05 -27.35 -42.76
N HIS A 11 -6.34 -27.53 -43.12
CA HIS A 11 -7.44 -26.73 -42.58
C HIS A 11 -7.62 -26.94 -41.07
N LEU A 12 -7.55 -28.18 -40.59
CA LEU A 12 -7.68 -28.51 -39.17
C LEU A 12 -6.50 -27.96 -38.36
N GLN A 13 -5.28 -28.00 -38.90
CA GLN A 13 -4.12 -27.35 -38.27
C GLN A 13 -4.26 -25.82 -38.30
N ALA A 14 -4.76 -25.23 -39.39
CA ALA A 14 -4.98 -23.79 -39.50
C ALA A 14 -6.07 -23.29 -38.54
N GLU A 15 -7.18 -24.01 -38.36
CA GLU A 15 -8.22 -23.70 -37.36
C GLU A 15 -7.69 -23.86 -35.93
N LYS A 16 -6.89 -24.90 -35.66
CA LYS A 16 -6.26 -25.10 -34.35
C LYS A 16 -5.25 -24.00 -34.02
N ILE A 17 -4.51 -23.51 -35.03
CA ILE A 17 -3.61 -22.36 -34.90
C ILE A 17 -4.39 -21.05 -34.71
N ARG A 18 -5.49 -20.85 -35.46
CA ARG A 18 -6.35 -19.66 -35.35
C ARG A 18 -7.04 -19.56 -33.98
N ASN A 19 -7.65 -20.65 -33.52
CA ASN A 19 -8.21 -20.75 -32.16
C ASN A 19 -7.12 -20.59 -31.09
N LYS A 20 -5.90 -21.08 -31.32
CA LYS A 20 -4.76 -20.85 -30.41
C LYS A 20 -4.33 -19.39 -30.36
N SER A 21 -4.38 -18.67 -31.48
CA SER A 21 -4.07 -17.23 -31.51
C SER A 21 -5.14 -16.37 -30.85
N GLU A 22 -6.43 -16.72 -31.00
CA GLU A 22 -7.54 -16.02 -30.34
C GLU A 22 -7.58 -16.31 -28.83
N THR A 23 -7.40 -17.57 -28.43
CA THR A 23 -7.31 -17.96 -27.01
C THR A 23 -6.07 -17.35 -26.34
N LEU A 24 -4.95 -17.22 -27.04
CA LEU A 24 -3.75 -16.56 -26.53
C LEU A 24 -3.94 -15.03 -26.43
N SER A 25 -4.63 -14.41 -27.39
CA SER A 25 -5.00 -13.00 -27.30
C SER A 25 -5.90 -12.74 -26.09
N PHE A 26 -6.95 -13.55 -25.92
CA PHE A 26 -7.87 -13.45 -24.78
C PHE A 26 -7.16 -13.75 -23.44
N TYR A 27 -6.27 -14.74 -23.39
CA TYR A 27 -5.45 -15.01 -22.22
C TYR A 27 -4.54 -13.83 -21.89
N ASN A 28 -3.81 -13.30 -22.87
CA ASN A 28 -2.94 -12.15 -22.66
C ASN A 28 -3.73 -10.89 -22.27
N GLU A 29 -4.91 -10.68 -22.84
CA GLU A 29 -5.81 -9.58 -22.49
C GLU A 29 -6.40 -9.74 -21.08
N SER A 30 -6.76 -10.95 -20.65
CA SER A 30 -7.22 -11.23 -19.27
C SER A 30 -6.10 -11.21 -18.22
N VAL A 31 -4.85 -11.51 -18.61
CA VAL A 31 -3.66 -11.33 -17.77
C VAL A 31 -3.30 -9.85 -17.69
N LYS A 32 -3.37 -9.14 -18.81
CA LYS A 32 -3.15 -7.69 -18.87
C LYS A 32 -4.20 -6.93 -18.09
N LYS A 33 -5.47 -7.34 -18.16
CA LYS A 33 -6.57 -6.79 -17.35
C LYS A 33 -6.37 -7.08 -15.86
N ARG A 34 -5.93 -8.29 -15.47
CA ARG A 34 -5.58 -8.60 -14.08
C ARG A 34 -4.36 -7.83 -13.58
N GLN A 35 -3.41 -7.50 -14.46
CA GLN A 35 -2.25 -6.66 -14.12
C GLN A 35 -2.63 -5.16 -14.12
N GLU A 36 -3.46 -4.69 -15.04
CA GLU A 36 -3.95 -3.30 -15.08
C GLU A 36 -4.93 -3.01 -13.94
N GLU A 37 -5.78 -3.97 -13.55
CA GLU A 37 -6.59 -3.91 -12.32
C GLU A 37 -5.72 -3.98 -11.05
N SER A 38 -4.54 -4.62 -11.10
CA SER A 38 -3.57 -4.55 -9.99
C SER A 38 -2.70 -3.29 -10.02
N ILE A 39 -2.73 -2.51 -11.11
CA ILE A 39 -1.88 -1.32 -11.31
C ILE A 39 -2.70 -0.02 -11.20
N MET A 40 -4.03 -0.05 -11.26
CA MET A 40 -4.87 1.16 -11.21
C MET A 40 -6.12 1.07 -10.31
N GLY A 41 -5.96 0.73 -9.04
CA GLY A 41 -7.12 0.77 -8.13
C GLY A 41 -6.86 0.52 -6.65
N ASP A 42 -5.78 1.05 -6.07
CA ASP A 42 -5.73 1.55 -4.68
C ASP A 42 -4.28 1.99 -4.38
N GLU A 43 -3.96 3.29 -4.44
CA GLU A 43 -2.64 3.78 -4.04
C GLU A 43 -2.43 3.43 -2.55
N LYS A 44 -1.55 2.47 -2.27
CA LYS A 44 -1.36 1.96 -0.91
C LYS A 44 -0.72 3.03 -0.02
N ILE A 45 -1.48 3.56 0.94
CA ILE A 45 -1.00 4.60 1.86
C ILE A 45 -0.16 3.97 2.97
N ARG A 46 1.12 4.32 3.06
CA ARG A 46 2.07 3.85 4.07
C ARG A 46 2.16 4.83 5.24
N ILE A 47 1.62 4.40 6.38
CA ILE A 47 1.56 5.18 7.63
C ILE A 47 2.63 4.65 8.59
N LEU A 48 3.60 5.50 8.94
CA LEU A 48 4.67 5.14 9.87
C LEU A 48 4.41 5.73 11.26
N LEU A 49 4.13 4.88 12.24
CA LEU A 49 4.07 5.22 13.67
C LEU A 49 5.45 5.07 14.31
N VAL A 50 6.01 6.17 14.80
CA VAL A 50 7.29 6.16 15.53
C VAL A 50 7.04 6.32 17.01
N CYS A 51 7.54 5.37 17.80
CA CYS A 51 7.33 5.33 19.24
C CYS A 51 8.60 4.88 19.98
N SER A 52 8.46 4.56 21.26
CA SER A 52 9.48 3.97 22.13
C SER A 52 9.70 2.47 21.91
N ALA A 53 8.96 1.85 20.98
CA ALA A 53 8.78 0.40 20.80
C ALA A 53 8.15 -0.30 22.03
N GLY A 54 6.94 -0.81 21.88
CA GLY A 54 6.23 -1.52 22.96
C GLY A 54 4.79 -1.93 22.58
N MET A 55 4.17 -2.76 23.42
CA MET A 55 2.85 -3.37 23.17
C MET A 55 1.74 -2.34 22.85
N SER A 56 1.78 -1.17 23.49
CA SER A 56 0.79 -0.10 23.31
C SER A 56 0.72 0.42 21.88
N THR A 57 1.86 0.52 21.18
CA THR A 57 1.87 1.01 19.80
C THR A 57 1.47 -0.08 18.82
N SER A 58 1.82 -1.35 19.09
CA SER A 58 1.35 -2.49 18.30
C SER A 58 -0.17 -2.59 18.32
N LEU A 59 -0.80 -2.42 19.48
CA LEU A 59 -2.26 -2.43 19.60
C LEU A 59 -2.92 -1.28 18.82
N LEU A 60 -2.36 -0.06 18.89
CA LEU A 60 -2.88 1.07 18.12
C LEU A 60 -2.72 0.82 16.61
N MET A 61 -1.57 0.31 16.18
CA MET A 61 -1.29 -0.07 14.78
C MET A 61 -2.31 -1.10 14.26
N GLU A 62 -2.54 -2.19 15.00
CA GLU A 62 -3.53 -3.22 14.65
C GLU A 62 -4.93 -2.62 14.51
N LYS A 63 -5.35 -1.76 15.45
CA LYS A 63 -6.65 -1.10 15.37
C LYS A 63 -6.78 -0.14 14.19
N MET A 64 -5.72 0.59 13.84
CA MET A 64 -5.70 1.42 12.63
C MET A 64 -5.80 0.55 11.37
N GLN A 65 -5.06 -0.57 11.33
CA GLN A 65 -5.07 -1.51 10.22
C GLN A 65 -6.46 -2.14 10.03
N HIS A 66 -7.11 -2.57 11.11
CA HIS A 66 -8.50 -3.05 11.07
C HIS A 66 -9.47 -1.96 10.60
N SER A 67 -9.35 -0.73 11.13
CA SER A 67 -10.19 0.38 10.69
C SER A 67 -10.03 0.67 9.19
N ALA A 68 -8.82 0.60 8.65
CA ALA A 68 -8.57 0.74 7.22
C ALA A 68 -9.23 -0.39 6.42
N GLN A 69 -9.09 -1.65 6.88
CA GLN A 69 -9.70 -2.82 6.25
C GLN A 69 -11.23 -2.73 6.24
N ASP A 70 -11.84 -2.38 7.38
CA ASP A 70 -13.30 -2.23 7.52
C ASP A 70 -13.86 -1.15 6.58
N ARG A 71 -13.04 -0.15 6.25
CA ARG A 71 -13.38 0.96 5.35
C ARG A 71 -12.99 0.71 3.90
N GLY A 72 -12.38 -0.43 3.58
CA GLY A 72 -11.86 -0.73 2.25
C GLY A 72 -10.76 0.23 1.79
N ILE A 73 -9.98 0.78 2.72
CA ILE A 73 -8.86 1.68 2.44
C ILE A 73 -7.59 0.84 2.35
N ASN A 74 -6.88 0.89 1.22
CA ASN A 74 -5.56 0.26 1.10
C ASN A 74 -4.51 1.08 1.87
N ALA A 75 -4.44 0.89 3.18
CA ALA A 75 -3.41 1.47 4.03
C ALA A 75 -2.53 0.38 4.65
N GLU A 76 -1.23 0.66 4.78
CA GLU A 76 -0.27 -0.12 5.53
C GLU A 76 0.18 0.68 6.74
N VAL A 77 -0.12 0.19 7.94
CA VAL A 77 0.28 0.83 9.19
C VAL A 77 1.45 0.07 9.79
N MET A 78 2.55 0.77 10.02
CA MET A 78 3.77 0.21 10.58
C MET A 78 4.12 0.91 11.88
N ALA A 79 4.52 0.17 12.91
CA ALA A 79 4.99 0.73 14.17
C ALA A 79 6.43 0.30 14.45
N MET A 80 7.30 1.25 14.74
CA MET A 80 8.71 0.96 15.05
C MET A 80 9.33 1.97 16.03
N SER A 81 10.51 1.63 16.55
CA SER A 81 11.31 2.55 17.35
C SER A 81 11.84 3.71 16.51
N SER A 82 12.21 4.83 17.14
CA SER A 82 12.86 5.95 16.44
C SER A 82 14.15 5.55 15.71
N THR A 83 14.90 4.60 16.26
CA THR A 83 16.16 4.14 15.66
C THR A 83 15.93 3.30 14.41
N GLU A 84 14.86 2.50 14.39
CA GLU A 84 14.44 1.75 13.20
C GLU A 84 13.83 2.67 12.15
N ALA A 85 13.03 3.66 12.56
CA ALA A 85 12.44 4.65 11.67
C ALA A 85 13.50 5.42 10.86
N ASP A 86 14.61 5.82 11.50
CA ASP A 86 15.71 6.49 10.82
C ASP A 86 16.37 5.63 9.73
N LYS A 87 16.34 4.30 9.87
CA LYS A 87 16.87 3.36 8.87
C LYS A 87 15.83 3.07 7.79
N PHE A 88 14.56 2.97 8.18
CA PHE A 88 13.44 2.66 7.29
C PHE A 88 13.20 3.79 6.28
N LEU A 89 13.14 5.05 6.75
CA LEU A 89 12.92 6.23 5.92
C LEU A 89 14.00 6.47 4.84
N LYS A 90 15.17 5.82 4.96
CA LYS A 90 16.24 5.89 3.94
C LYS A 90 16.08 4.87 2.82
N LYS A 91 15.23 3.86 3.01
CA LYS A 91 15.12 2.68 2.15
C LYS A 91 13.74 2.54 1.54
N GLU A 92 12.71 2.93 2.28
CA GLU A 92 11.32 2.67 1.96
C GLU A 92 10.55 3.99 1.88
N HIS A 93 9.56 4.02 0.97
CA HIS A 93 8.61 5.12 0.85
C HIS A 93 7.61 5.11 2.02
N VAL A 94 7.25 6.30 2.49
CA VAL A 94 6.27 6.53 3.56
C VAL A 94 5.45 7.76 3.19
N ASP A 95 4.13 7.68 3.30
CA ASP A 95 3.22 8.79 2.93
C ASP A 95 2.95 9.72 4.11
N VAL A 96 3.06 9.23 5.35
CA VAL A 96 2.88 10.05 6.56
C VAL A 96 3.62 9.45 7.75
N LEU A 97 4.22 10.32 8.56
CA LEU A 97 4.87 9.96 9.81
C LEU A 97 4.09 10.51 11.01
N LEU A 98 3.72 9.63 11.93
CA LEU A 98 3.08 9.98 13.19
C LEU A 98 3.97 9.64 14.37
N LEU A 99 4.24 10.62 15.23
CA LEU A 99 4.97 10.42 16.47
C LEU A 99 4.02 10.08 17.61
N GLY A 100 4.31 9.01 18.34
CA GLY A 100 3.67 8.75 19.63
C GLY A 100 3.93 9.90 20.61
N PRO A 101 3.00 10.17 21.55
CA PRO A 101 3.11 11.31 22.47
C PRO A 101 4.37 11.23 23.36
N GLN A 102 4.84 10.01 23.66
CA GLN A 102 6.05 9.77 24.47
C GLN A 102 7.34 10.26 23.80
N VAL A 103 7.40 10.28 22.46
CA VAL A 103 8.57 10.70 21.69
C VAL A 103 8.37 12.07 21.02
N ARG A 104 7.40 12.86 21.48
CA ARG A 104 7.07 14.20 20.97
C ARG A 104 8.30 15.12 20.86
N TYR A 105 9.25 15.01 21.78
CA TYR A 105 10.49 15.81 21.78
C TYR A 105 11.32 15.61 20.50
N MET A 106 11.13 14.48 19.80
CA MET A 106 11.80 14.16 18.53
C MET A 106 11.18 14.86 17.31
N LYS A 107 10.07 15.60 17.45
CA LYS A 107 9.41 16.29 16.34
C LYS A 107 10.38 17.15 15.52
N LYS A 108 11.16 18.00 16.19
CA LYS A 108 12.16 18.87 15.54
C LYS A 108 13.23 18.10 14.76
N LYS A 109 13.57 16.87 15.19
CA LYS A 109 14.52 16.00 14.49
C LYS A 109 13.92 15.53 13.17
N TYR A 110 12.69 15.00 13.21
CA TYR A 110 12.01 14.49 12.01
C TYR A 110 11.59 15.61 11.06
N GLU A 111 11.17 16.78 11.56
CA GLU A 111 10.91 17.96 10.71
C GLU A 111 12.14 18.32 9.88
N LYS A 112 13.34 18.31 10.48
CA LYS A 112 14.59 18.55 9.75
C LYS A 112 14.94 17.43 8.78
N ALA A 113 14.72 16.18 9.16
CA ALA A 113 15.02 15.02 8.31
C ALA A 113 14.10 14.95 7.09
N LEU A 114 12.83 15.36 7.24
CA LEU A 114 11.79 15.32 6.22
C LEU A 114 11.65 16.65 5.45
N ALA A 115 12.44 17.68 5.77
CA ALA A 115 12.31 19.02 5.17
C ALA A 115 12.46 19.07 3.64
N LYS A 116 13.03 18.03 3.03
CA LYS A 116 13.21 17.89 1.57
C LYS A 116 12.29 16.85 0.95
N THR A 117 11.30 16.37 1.70
CA THR A 117 10.36 15.33 1.31
C THR A 117 8.94 15.85 1.49
N ASP A 118 7.99 15.30 0.75
CA ASP A 118 6.56 15.66 0.88
C ASP A 118 5.84 14.83 1.96
N ILE A 119 6.59 14.29 2.93
CA ILE A 119 6.06 13.43 3.98
C ILE A 119 5.56 14.30 5.14
N PRO A 120 4.23 14.46 5.33
CA PRO A 120 3.69 15.16 6.49
C PRO A 120 4.06 14.44 7.79
N LEU A 121 4.24 15.26 8.83
CA LEU A 121 4.64 14.83 10.16
C LEU A 121 3.70 15.43 11.22
N ALA A 122 3.12 14.57 12.06
CA ALA A 122 2.34 15.00 13.21
C ALA A 122 2.65 14.20 14.46
N VAL A 123 2.19 14.70 15.61
CA VAL A 123 2.23 13.98 16.88
C VAL A 123 0.82 13.53 17.19
N ILE A 124 0.65 12.25 17.51
CA ILE A 124 -0.64 11.67 17.86
C ILE A 124 -1.19 12.37 19.11
N ASP A 125 -2.49 12.68 19.09
CA ASP A 125 -3.16 13.24 20.26
C ASP A 125 -3.08 12.28 21.45
N MET A 126 -2.83 12.82 22.64
CA MET A 126 -2.61 12.01 23.83
C MET A 126 -3.89 11.27 24.28
N LYS A 127 -5.07 11.86 24.04
CA LYS A 127 -6.37 11.24 24.36
C LYS A 127 -6.65 10.08 23.43
N ASP A 128 -6.42 10.25 22.13
CA ASP A 128 -6.63 9.18 21.15
C ASP A 128 -5.62 8.04 21.31
N TYR A 129 -4.35 8.37 21.60
CA TYR A 129 -3.34 7.38 21.95
C TYR A 129 -3.72 6.62 23.24
N GLY A 130 -4.11 7.32 24.30
CA GLY A 130 -4.50 6.70 25.58
C GLY A 130 -5.75 5.82 25.48
N LYS A 131 -6.67 6.13 24.57
CA LYS A 131 -7.87 5.32 24.29
C LYS A 131 -7.65 4.23 23.24
N MET A 132 -6.47 4.14 22.63
CA MET A 132 -6.18 3.24 21.51
C MET A 132 -7.20 3.40 20.38
N ASN A 133 -7.46 4.65 20.00
CA ASN A 133 -8.50 5.01 19.04
C ASN A 133 -7.98 4.94 17.60
N GLY A 134 -7.90 3.73 17.05
CA GLY A 134 -7.33 3.49 15.71
C GLY A 134 -8.05 4.25 14.59
N GLU A 135 -9.38 4.38 14.66
CA GLU A 135 -10.17 5.10 13.66
C GLU A 135 -9.80 6.58 13.59
N LYS A 136 -9.75 7.28 14.74
CA LYS A 136 -9.39 8.70 14.78
C LYS A 136 -7.95 8.96 14.37
N VAL A 137 -7.02 8.09 14.75
CA VAL A 137 -5.61 8.24 14.37
C VAL A 137 -5.42 7.98 12.87
N LEU A 138 -6.16 7.02 12.29
CA LEU A 138 -6.20 6.79 10.86
C LEU A 138 -6.76 8.01 10.11
N ASP A 139 -7.89 8.56 10.56
CA ASP A 139 -8.47 9.78 9.95
C ASP A 139 -7.48 10.94 9.95
N ALA A 140 -6.79 11.17 11.06
CA ALA A 140 -5.76 12.21 11.16
C ALA A 140 -4.60 11.95 10.18
N ALA A 141 -4.18 10.70 10.02
CA ALA A 141 -3.14 10.32 9.06
C ALA A 141 -3.58 10.63 7.62
N LEU A 142 -4.80 10.21 7.25
CA LEU A 142 -5.36 10.41 5.91
C LEU A 142 -5.58 11.89 5.59
N GLN A 143 -6.03 12.68 6.58
CA GLN A 143 -6.17 14.13 6.43
C GLN A 143 -4.82 14.80 6.12
N LEU A 144 -3.75 14.38 6.77
CA LEU A 144 -2.41 14.90 6.52
C LEU A 144 -1.91 14.55 5.12
N VAL A 145 -2.09 13.30 4.69
CA VAL A 145 -1.74 12.86 3.33
C VAL A 145 -2.49 13.68 2.28
N ASN A 146 -3.80 13.91 2.49
CA ASN A 146 -4.63 14.68 1.55
C ASN A 146 -4.34 16.18 1.56
N ALA A 147 -3.86 16.74 2.67
CA ALA A 147 -3.50 18.16 2.76
C ALA A 147 -2.07 18.47 2.28
N GLY A 148 -1.21 17.46 2.19
CA GLY A 148 0.16 17.56 1.70
C GLY A 148 0.34 17.28 0.21
N LYS A 149 -0.69 16.75 -0.46
CA LYS A 149 -0.81 16.66 -1.93
C LYS A 149 -1.35 17.97 -2.48
#